data_AF-A0A9E1JKJ8-F1
#
_entry.id   AF-A0A9E1JKJ8-F1
#
_cell.length_a   1.000
_cell.length_b   1.000
_cell.length_c   1.000
_cell.angle_alpha   90.00
_cell.angle_beta   90.00
_cell.angle_gamma   90.00
#
_symmetry.space_group_name_H-M   'P 1'
#
loop_
_entity.id
_entity.type
_entity.pdbx_description
1 polymer ?
#
loop_
_entity_poly.entity_id
_entity_poly.type
_entity_poly.pdbx_seq_one_letter_code
_entity_poly.pdbx_strand_id
1 'polypeptide(L)'
;MNTNTSDRRFDLDWIRVMAILVVFLYHSTRFFNLEAWHIKNTDTYVWVEIWNYFATLWMMPIFFIISGMGLFYVLRKNSEWKQFYTDKFTRLMIPLIVGTFTHSALQIYLERITHNQFSGSFFSFFPSYFSGFYLEIGGTGNFAFHGMHLWYLLFLFLFSLLCYALFKWLMGSANRLLIRFTNLLTNSFLMYMIFPFVLLSMKLIIPASILNAGSGGWGFIYYLWFLIAGFVITSSPELSLKIKNKSGLSLLIAVILTIFYLYQSFSNSYIVFPVDISPFLYSFLRYVCSWAWLLAITGFGMQYLSFDRPSLKHLNEGIMPFYVLHQTILLCVGYFVMPLVIHDFIKWALVSCGSFLIIVAIYMVFIRKIDLLRFLFGMKTSHPFYDILHRRNALVIPHLIFIGLIVFSVTNSSTAVSISKEPGPVIYDKNKDIILNISSTAKLSTTGVQIVKDTNAAEGKVITFATEAVPKPLKDPKIFVDIVFFAPAGSYIIWLRGKCESDDLYADSVWLQFDRQIGTGRGRMFGNWANIHPAHNWGWASDGAHAVPVILKYTGDHRVRIQPRQIPHKIDQIWLSRFQYSVPDNNSPLE
;
A
#
# COMPACT_ATOMS: atom_id res chain seq x y z
N MET A 1 -32.47 -23.29 37.11
CA MET A 1 -31.26 -22.46 36.90
C MET A 1 -30.88 -22.54 35.43
N ASN A 2 -31.02 -21.45 34.68
CA ASN A 2 -30.75 -21.41 33.23
C ASN A 2 -29.24 -21.50 32.96
N THR A 3 -28.78 -22.62 32.40
CA THR A 3 -27.39 -22.94 32.05
C THR A 3 -26.95 -22.37 30.69
N ASN A 4 -27.29 -21.12 30.37
CA ASN A 4 -26.98 -20.50 29.08
C ASN A 4 -26.37 -19.08 29.18
N THR A 5 -25.47 -18.84 30.14
CA THR A 5 -24.55 -17.70 30.04
C THR A 5 -23.44 -18.08 29.07
N SER A 6 -23.61 -17.75 27.79
CA SER A 6 -22.57 -17.96 26.78
C SER A 6 -21.29 -17.24 27.20
N ASP A 7 -20.14 -17.93 27.14
CA ASP A 7 -18.78 -17.38 27.21
C ASP A 7 -18.49 -16.36 26.07
N ARG A 8 -19.28 -15.29 25.95
CA ARG A 8 -19.07 -14.24 24.96
C ARG A 8 -18.04 -13.25 25.50
N ARG A 9 -16.95 -13.13 24.76
CA ARG A 9 -15.86 -12.20 25.04
C ARG A 9 -16.18 -10.81 24.47
N PHE A 10 -16.87 -9.99 25.28
CA PHE A 10 -17.25 -8.62 24.92
C PHE A 10 -16.05 -7.71 24.64
N ASP A 11 -14.93 -7.95 25.32
CA ASP A 11 -13.66 -7.26 25.11
C ASP A 11 -13.17 -7.39 23.67
N LEU A 12 -13.22 -8.60 23.09
CA LEU A 12 -12.81 -8.83 21.70
C LEU A 12 -13.74 -8.13 20.71
N ASP A 13 -15.03 -8.11 21.01
CA ASP A 13 -16.05 -7.47 20.19
C ASP A 13 -15.85 -5.94 20.17
N TRP A 14 -15.58 -5.32 21.32
CA TRP A 14 -15.24 -3.89 21.38
C TRP A 14 -13.92 -3.56 20.69
N ILE A 15 -12.86 -4.37 20.91
CA ILE A 15 -11.57 -4.16 20.23
C ILE A 15 -11.76 -4.18 18.70
N ARG A 16 -12.56 -5.11 18.15
CA ARG A 16 -12.85 -5.15 16.72
C ARG A 16 -13.54 -3.88 16.22
N VAL A 17 -14.54 -3.39 16.96
CA VAL A 17 -15.25 -2.14 16.62
C VAL A 17 -14.30 -0.95 16.62
N MET A 18 -13.46 -0.81 17.65
CA MET A 18 -12.52 0.30 17.74
C MET A 18 -11.42 0.21 16.67
N ALA A 19 -10.87 -0.99 16.45
CA ALA A 19 -9.84 -1.22 15.46
C ALA A 19 -10.32 -0.91 14.03
N ILE A 20 -11.58 -1.25 13.68
CA ILE A 20 -12.11 -0.94 12.34
C ILE A 20 -12.31 0.56 12.14
N LEU A 21 -12.67 1.30 13.20
CA LEU A 21 -12.75 2.76 13.15
C LEU A 21 -11.36 3.40 12.98
N VAL A 22 -10.32 2.83 13.61
CA VAL A 22 -8.94 3.28 13.38
C VAL A 22 -8.49 3.02 11.94
N VAL A 23 -8.80 1.85 11.38
CA VAL A 23 -8.54 1.54 9.96
C VAL A 23 -9.23 2.54 9.03
N PHE A 24 -10.48 2.90 9.33
CA PHE A 24 -11.20 3.93 8.59
C PHE A 24 -10.50 5.29 8.64
N LEU A 25 -10.12 5.74 9.83
CA LEU A 25 -9.40 7.00 10.00
C LEU A 25 -8.06 6.97 9.27
N TYR A 26 -7.31 5.87 9.39
CA TYR A 26 -6.07 5.63 8.65
C TYR A 26 -6.28 5.84 7.14
N HIS A 27 -7.23 5.11 6.52
CA HIS A 27 -7.50 5.24 5.08
C HIS A 27 -8.03 6.63 4.69
N SER A 28 -8.81 7.28 5.56
CA SER A 28 -9.28 8.65 5.31
C SER A 28 -8.14 9.67 5.23
N THR A 29 -7.00 9.40 5.85
CA THR A 29 -5.82 10.27 5.82
C THR A 29 -4.84 9.96 4.69
N ARG A 30 -4.94 8.77 4.04
CA ARG A 30 -4.03 8.34 2.94
C ARG A 30 -4.02 9.25 1.71
N PHE A 31 -5.05 10.08 1.53
CA PHE A 31 -5.04 11.10 0.48
C PHE A 31 -3.90 12.12 0.65
N PHE A 32 -3.43 12.32 1.89
CA PHE A 32 -2.52 13.39 2.28
C PHE A 32 -1.13 12.91 2.74
N ASN A 33 -0.88 11.60 2.82
CA ASN A 33 0.45 11.08 3.19
C ASN A 33 1.45 11.18 2.03
N LEU A 34 2.70 10.75 2.19
CA LEU A 34 3.74 10.89 1.15
C LEU A 34 3.76 9.74 0.15
N GLU A 35 3.36 8.53 0.57
CA GLU A 35 3.36 7.36 -0.30
C GLU A 35 2.32 7.45 -1.44
N ALA A 36 2.58 6.68 -2.51
CA ALA A 36 1.63 6.46 -3.59
C ALA A 36 0.33 5.84 -3.08
N TRP A 37 -0.78 6.24 -3.69
CA TRP A 37 -2.11 5.75 -3.35
C TRP A 37 -3.07 5.94 -4.53
N HIS A 38 -4.22 5.26 -4.49
CA HIS A 38 -5.26 5.33 -5.54
C HIS A 38 -5.61 6.76 -5.97
N ILE A 39 -5.78 7.65 -4.99
CA ILE A 39 -6.15 9.05 -5.21
C ILE A 39 -5.37 9.86 -4.18
N LYS A 40 -4.72 10.93 -4.64
CA LYS A 40 -3.94 11.84 -3.79
C LYS A 40 -4.49 13.26 -3.87
N ASN A 41 -4.40 13.97 -2.75
CA ASN A 41 -4.48 15.42 -2.77
C ASN A 41 -3.20 16.00 -3.39
N THR A 42 -3.31 17.21 -3.95
CA THR A 42 -2.15 17.93 -4.49
C THR A 42 -1.09 18.20 -3.42
N ASP A 43 -1.52 18.55 -2.22
CA ASP A 43 -0.64 18.82 -1.09
C ASP A 43 -0.61 17.62 -0.13
N THR A 44 0.60 17.25 0.29
CA THR A 44 0.86 16.11 1.19
C THR A 44 1.72 16.53 2.38
N TYR A 45 1.61 15.80 3.49
CA TYR A 45 2.18 16.20 4.77
C TYR A 45 2.97 15.09 5.46
N VAL A 46 4.16 15.43 5.96
CA VAL A 46 5.05 14.51 6.69
C VAL A 46 4.40 13.98 7.97
N TRP A 47 3.63 14.81 8.69
CA TRP A 47 2.97 14.35 9.93
C TRP A 47 1.92 13.26 9.67
N VAL A 48 1.30 13.25 8.48
CA VAL A 48 0.39 12.18 8.07
C VAL A 48 1.17 10.89 7.79
N GLU A 49 2.40 11.02 7.27
CA GLU A 49 3.30 9.88 7.10
C GLU A 49 3.78 9.30 8.44
N ILE A 50 4.06 10.15 9.42
CA ILE A 50 4.36 9.72 10.80
C ILE A 50 3.18 8.96 11.39
N TRP A 51 1.95 9.47 11.20
CA TRP A 51 0.73 8.77 11.57
C TRP A 51 0.58 7.42 10.86
N ASN A 52 0.89 7.35 9.55
CA ASN A 52 0.87 6.12 8.76
C ASN A 52 1.82 5.05 9.34
N TYR A 53 3.06 5.44 9.64
CA TYR A 53 4.05 4.56 10.27
C TYR A 53 3.58 4.09 11.64
N PHE A 54 3.04 4.99 12.47
CA PHE A 54 2.51 4.63 13.77
C PHE A 54 1.35 3.63 13.69
N ALA A 55 0.34 3.92 12.87
CA ALA A 55 -0.86 3.09 12.76
C ALA A 55 -0.50 1.67 12.27
N THR A 56 0.34 1.57 11.23
CA THR A 56 0.73 0.29 10.64
C THR A 56 1.59 -0.59 11.55
N LEU A 57 2.16 -0.07 12.65
CA LEU A 57 2.88 -0.88 13.64
C LEU A 57 1.99 -1.96 14.28
N TRP A 58 0.73 -1.66 14.57
CA TRP A 58 -0.13 -2.52 15.38
C TRP A 58 -1.52 -2.76 14.79
N MET A 59 -2.00 -1.88 13.89
CA MET A 59 -3.37 -1.88 13.40
C MET A 59 -3.79 -3.18 12.70
N MET A 60 -2.99 -3.73 11.80
CA MET A 60 -3.29 -5.04 11.18
C MET A 60 -2.93 -6.23 12.08
N PRO A 61 -1.77 -6.24 12.77
CA PRO A 61 -1.46 -7.31 13.73
C PRO A 61 -2.54 -7.55 14.79
N ILE A 62 -3.22 -6.51 15.29
CA ILE A 62 -4.29 -6.70 16.29
C ILE A 62 -5.48 -7.49 15.73
N PHE A 63 -5.85 -7.31 14.45
CA PHE A 63 -6.92 -8.09 13.81
C PHE A 63 -6.58 -9.59 13.73
N PHE A 64 -5.31 -9.94 13.47
CA PHE A 64 -4.88 -11.33 13.49
C PHE A 64 -4.86 -11.90 14.91
N ILE A 65 -4.41 -11.14 15.91
CA ILE A 65 -4.48 -11.57 17.31
C ILE A 65 -5.92 -11.86 17.72
N ILE A 66 -6.85 -10.91 17.59
CA ILE A 66 -8.25 -11.10 18.01
C ILE A 66 -8.98 -12.17 17.19
N SER A 67 -8.52 -12.46 15.98
CA SER A 67 -9.00 -13.59 15.18
C SER A 67 -8.48 -14.92 15.70
N GLY A 68 -7.22 -14.99 16.11
CA GLY A 68 -6.61 -16.15 16.76
C GLY A 68 -7.28 -16.47 18.09
N MET A 69 -7.53 -15.45 18.90
CA MET A 69 -8.32 -15.54 20.13
C MET A 69 -9.73 -16.10 19.85
N GLY A 70 -10.37 -15.64 18.77
CA GLY A 70 -11.68 -16.15 18.34
C GLY A 70 -11.65 -17.61 17.88
N LEU A 71 -10.58 -18.04 17.20
CA LEU A 71 -10.41 -19.42 16.74
C LEU A 71 -10.33 -20.42 17.90
N PHE A 72 -9.71 -20.05 19.03
CA PHE A 72 -9.70 -20.88 20.23
C PHE A 72 -11.11 -21.26 20.69
N TYR A 73 -12.02 -20.28 20.79
CA TYR A 73 -13.40 -20.54 21.21
C TYR A 73 -14.21 -21.36 20.20
N VAL A 74 -13.95 -21.18 18.90
CA VAL A 74 -14.60 -21.99 17.85
C VAL A 74 -14.16 -23.44 17.92
N LEU A 75 -12.86 -23.70 18.10
CA LEU A 75 -12.31 -25.05 18.14
C LEU A 75 -12.60 -25.76 19.47
N ARG A 76 -12.71 -25.02 20.58
CA ARG A 76 -13.14 -25.57 21.88
C ARG A 76 -14.55 -26.15 21.87
N LYS A 77 -15.41 -25.70 20.95
CA LYS A 77 -16.73 -26.30 20.73
C LYS A 77 -16.67 -27.61 19.92
N ASN A 78 -15.48 -28.18 19.70
CA ASN A 78 -15.24 -29.40 18.93
C ASN A 78 -15.79 -29.36 17.50
N SER A 79 -15.74 -28.18 16.86
CA SER A 79 -16.18 -28.01 15.47
C SER A 79 -15.51 -29.02 14.55
N GLU A 80 -16.30 -29.75 13.77
CA GLU A 80 -15.81 -30.64 12.71
C GLU A 80 -15.15 -29.82 11.59
N TRP A 81 -14.24 -30.45 10.84
CA TRP A 81 -13.54 -29.78 9.73
C TRP A 81 -14.52 -29.17 8.72
N LYS A 82 -15.56 -29.92 8.37
CA LYS A 82 -16.56 -29.51 7.39
C LYS A 82 -17.29 -28.23 7.82
N GLN A 83 -17.74 -28.19 9.07
CA GLN A 83 -18.43 -27.03 9.63
C GLN A 83 -17.47 -25.84 9.72
N PHE A 84 -16.27 -26.05 10.25
CA PHE A 84 -15.24 -25.02 10.35
C PHE A 84 -14.92 -24.37 9.00
N TYR A 85 -14.68 -25.19 7.98
CA TYR A 85 -14.37 -24.72 6.63
C TYR A 85 -15.55 -23.96 6.02
N THR A 86 -16.77 -24.48 6.14
CA THR A 86 -17.97 -23.84 5.60
C THR A 86 -18.24 -22.48 6.25
N ASP A 87 -18.13 -22.40 7.59
CA ASP A 87 -18.31 -21.17 8.35
C ASP A 87 -17.27 -20.11 7.97
N LYS A 88 -16.02 -20.53 7.76
CA LYS A 88 -14.94 -19.62 7.33
C LYS A 88 -15.09 -19.19 5.88
N PHE A 89 -15.45 -20.10 4.99
CA PHE A 89 -15.65 -19.79 3.59
C PHE A 89 -16.79 -18.79 3.40
N THR A 90 -17.95 -19.08 3.98
CA THR A 90 -19.13 -18.21 3.88
C THR A 90 -18.89 -16.83 4.45
N ARG A 91 -18.17 -16.73 5.58
CA ARG A 91 -17.90 -15.46 6.25
C ARG A 91 -16.78 -14.64 5.61
N LEU A 92 -15.77 -15.28 5.01
CA LEU A 92 -14.55 -14.59 4.54
C LEU A 92 -14.43 -14.59 3.01
N MET A 93 -14.60 -15.75 2.38
CA MET A 93 -14.39 -15.89 0.94
C MET A 93 -15.52 -15.30 0.12
N ILE A 94 -16.77 -15.42 0.56
CA ILE A 94 -17.91 -14.86 -0.19
C ILE A 94 -17.79 -13.32 -0.29
N PRO A 95 -17.59 -12.57 0.81
CA PRO A 95 -17.38 -11.12 0.72
C PRO A 95 -16.13 -10.75 -0.07
N LEU A 96 -15.06 -11.53 0.04
CA LEU A 96 -13.84 -11.31 -0.74
C LEU A 96 -14.11 -11.44 -2.24
N ILE A 97 -14.71 -12.55 -2.68
CA ILE A 97 -15.02 -12.81 -4.09
C ILE A 97 -15.88 -11.67 -4.64
N VAL A 98 -16.98 -11.35 -3.95
CA VAL A 98 -17.89 -10.26 -4.35
C VAL A 98 -17.14 -8.92 -4.41
N GLY A 99 -16.36 -8.61 -3.38
CA GLY A 99 -15.57 -7.39 -3.29
C GLY A 99 -14.52 -7.28 -4.39
N THR A 100 -13.85 -8.38 -4.74
CA THR A 100 -12.88 -8.44 -5.84
C THR A 100 -13.51 -8.09 -7.19
N PHE A 101 -14.75 -8.49 -7.47
CA PHE A 101 -15.42 -8.16 -8.74
C PHE A 101 -16.08 -6.79 -8.77
N THR A 102 -16.42 -6.23 -7.62
CA THR A 102 -17.20 -4.99 -7.53
C THR A 102 -16.34 -3.85 -7.02
N HIS A 103 -15.91 -3.96 -5.76
CA HIS A 103 -15.21 -2.91 -5.03
C HIS A 103 -13.81 -2.71 -5.57
N SER A 104 -13.01 -3.76 -5.71
CA SER A 104 -11.64 -3.67 -6.22
C SER A 104 -11.58 -3.16 -7.66
N ALA A 105 -12.49 -3.62 -8.52
CA ALA A 105 -12.61 -3.13 -9.89
C ALA A 105 -12.86 -1.61 -9.93
N LEU A 106 -13.75 -1.12 -9.07
CA LEU A 106 -14.02 0.32 -8.95
C LEU A 106 -12.83 1.09 -8.38
N GLN A 107 -12.13 0.56 -7.39
CA GLN A 107 -10.93 1.20 -6.83
C GLN A 107 -9.84 1.37 -7.87
N ILE A 108 -9.58 0.34 -8.67
CA ILE A 108 -8.55 0.39 -9.70
C ILE A 108 -8.99 1.26 -10.85
N TYR A 109 -10.26 1.23 -11.26
CA TYR A 109 -10.78 2.19 -12.24
C TYR A 109 -10.52 3.64 -11.80
N LEU A 110 -10.85 3.99 -10.55
CA LEU A 110 -10.60 5.33 -10.02
C LEU A 110 -9.11 5.66 -10.03
N GLU A 111 -8.26 4.72 -9.64
CA GLU A 111 -6.79 4.89 -9.73
C GLU A 111 -6.33 5.13 -11.16
N ARG A 112 -6.78 4.31 -12.12
CA ARG A 112 -6.35 4.41 -13.52
C ARG A 112 -6.75 5.76 -14.12
N ILE A 113 -7.92 6.28 -13.77
CA ILE A 113 -8.34 7.63 -14.20
C ILE A 113 -7.48 8.71 -13.54
N THR A 114 -7.27 8.66 -12.23
CA THR A 114 -6.52 9.71 -11.51
C THR A 114 -5.03 9.70 -11.85
N HIS A 115 -4.49 8.56 -12.25
CA HIS A 115 -3.10 8.40 -12.71
C HIS A 115 -2.95 8.65 -14.22
N ASN A 116 -4.03 9.04 -14.91
CA ASN A 116 -4.06 9.25 -16.36
C ASN A 116 -3.63 8.01 -17.19
N GLN A 117 -3.91 6.81 -16.67
CA GLN A 117 -3.65 5.53 -17.31
C GLN A 117 -4.88 4.99 -18.06
N PHE A 118 -6.05 5.58 -17.84
CA PHE A 118 -7.28 5.24 -18.54
C PHE A 118 -8.15 6.49 -18.72
N SER A 119 -8.90 6.55 -19.83
CA SER A 119 -9.94 7.54 -20.06
C SER A 119 -11.21 6.85 -20.55
N GLY A 120 -12.37 7.28 -20.03
CA GLY A 120 -13.66 6.68 -20.37
C GLY A 120 -14.51 6.37 -19.13
N SER A 121 -15.53 5.56 -19.32
CA SER A 121 -16.46 5.12 -18.27
C SER A 121 -16.00 3.85 -17.56
N PHE A 122 -16.58 3.55 -16.41
CA PHE A 122 -16.34 2.31 -15.68
C PHE A 122 -16.66 1.06 -16.54
N PHE A 123 -17.76 1.11 -17.29
CA PHE A 123 -18.17 -0.02 -18.13
C PHE A 123 -17.22 -0.27 -19.31
N SER A 124 -16.58 0.78 -19.85
CA SER A 124 -15.51 0.62 -20.85
C SER A 124 -14.21 0.10 -20.23
N PHE A 125 -13.94 0.37 -18.95
CA PHE A 125 -12.78 -0.15 -18.25
C PHE A 125 -12.94 -1.63 -17.85
N PHE A 126 -14.15 -2.04 -17.45
CA PHE A 126 -14.39 -3.34 -16.82
C PHE A 126 -13.83 -4.56 -17.58
N PRO A 127 -13.89 -4.65 -18.93
CA PRO A 127 -13.23 -5.74 -19.65
C PRO A 127 -11.72 -5.81 -19.42
N SER A 128 -11.04 -4.65 -19.34
CA SER A 128 -9.60 -4.55 -19.08
C SER A 128 -9.20 -4.82 -17.62
N TYR A 129 -10.17 -4.90 -16.70
CA TYR A 129 -9.91 -5.22 -15.30
C TYR A 129 -9.23 -6.58 -15.13
N PHE A 130 -9.52 -7.53 -16.01
CA PHE A 130 -8.96 -8.88 -15.96
C PHE A 130 -7.57 -8.99 -16.61
N SER A 131 -7.01 -7.89 -17.11
CA SER A 131 -5.73 -7.91 -17.79
C SER A 131 -4.56 -7.79 -16.81
N GLY A 132 -3.87 -8.91 -16.54
CA GLY A 132 -2.69 -8.98 -15.68
C GLY A 132 -2.96 -8.77 -14.19
N PHE A 133 -2.02 -9.16 -13.33
CA PHE A 133 -2.16 -8.99 -11.89
C PHE A 133 -1.83 -7.58 -11.43
N TYR A 134 -2.70 -7.04 -10.59
CA TYR A 134 -2.41 -5.83 -9.85
C TYR A 134 -1.39 -6.15 -8.73
N LEU A 135 -0.16 -5.64 -8.88
CA LEU A 135 0.93 -5.87 -7.93
C LEU A 135 1.34 -4.61 -7.16
N GLU A 136 1.13 -3.43 -7.74
CA GLU A 136 1.54 -2.16 -7.17
C GLU A 136 0.68 -1.00 -7.67
N ILE A 137 0.67 0.11 -6.92
CA ILE A 137 -0.04 1.35 -7.28
C ILE A 137 0.60 1.92 -8.54
N GLY A 138 -0.22 2.22 -9.55
CA GLY A 138 0.25 2.71 -10.84
C GLY A 138 0.89 1.64 -11.73
N GLY A 139 0.89 0.37 -11.32
CA GLY A 139 1.38 -0.74 -12.15
C GLY A 139 0.49 -1.02 -13.37
N THR A 140 0.94 -1.92 -14.24
CA THR A 140 0.27 -2.23 -15.53
C THR A 140 -0.89 -3.22 -15.41
N GLY A 141 -0.83 -4.14 -14.46
CA GLY A 141 -1.88 -5.14 -14.26
C GLY A 141 -3.07 -4.58 -13.49
N ASN A 142 -4.28 -5.06 -13.84
CA ASN A 142 -5.53 -4.54 -13.29
C ASN A 142 -6.23 -5.52 -12.34
N PHE A 143 -5.97 -6.82 -12.40
CA PHE A 143 -6.75 -7.77 -11.61
C PHE A 143 -6.23 -7.84 -10.18
N ALA A 144 -6.97 -7.23 -9.25
CA ALA A 144 -6.68 -7.28 -7.82
C ALA A 144 -7.16 -8.59 -7.21
N PHE A 145 -6.46 -9.68 -7.51
CA PHE A 145 -6.84 -11.04 -7.10
C PHE A 145 -7.03 -11.19 -5.59
N HIS A 146 -6.26 -10.48 -4.75
CA HIS A 146 -6.40 -10.51 -3.29
C HIS A 146 -7.40 -9.47 -2.75
N GLY A 147 -8.17 -8.80 -3.62
CA GLY A 147 -9.29 -7.94 -3.23
C GLY A 147 -8.89 -6.56 -2.70
N MET A 148 -7.73 -6.01 -3.10
CA MET A 148 -7.24 -4.73 -2.60
C MET A 148 -7.15 -4.72 -1.07
N HIS A 149 -7.86 -3.83 -0.38
CA HIS A 149 -7.92 -3.76 1.08
C HIS A 149 -8.56 -4.97 1.74
N LEU A 150 -9.25 -5.82 0.98
CA LEU A 150 -9.90 -7.05 1.43
C LEU A 150 -8.94 -8.22 1.65
N TRP A 151 -7.64 -8.04 1.37
CA TRP A 151 -6.61 -9.07 1.52
C TRP A 151 -6.65 -9.78 2.87
N TYR A 152 -7.00 -9.06 3.94
CA TYR A 152 -7.11 -9.63 5.28
C TYR A 152 -8.08 -10.81 5.34
N LEU A 153 -9.19 -10.78 4.57
CA LEU A 153 -10.14 -11.90 4.52
C LEU A 153 -9.51 -13.14 3.87
N LEU A 154 -8.76 -12.96 2.79
CA LEU A 154 -8.07 -14.03 2.09
C LEU A 154 -7.04 -14.70 3.01
N PHE A 155 -6.13 -13.89 3.57
CA PHE A 155 -5.06 -14.41 4.42
C PHE A 155 -5.59 -14.96 5.73
N LEU A 156 -6.62 -14.35 6.32
CA LEU A 156 -7.26 -14.93 7.50
C LEU A 156 -7.92 -16.27 7.19
N PHE A 157 -8.55 -16.44 6.02
CA PHE A 157 -9.12 -17.72 5.60
C PHE A 157 -8.01 -18.77 5.46
N LEU A 158 -6.97 -18.48 4.65
CA LEU A 158 -5.86 -19.39 4.41
C LEU A 158 -5.13 -19.78 5.71
N PHE A 159 -4.79 -18.80 6.55
CA PHE A 159 -4.13 -19.06 7.82
C PHE A 159 -5.04 -19.78 8.82
N SER A 160 -6.35 -19.52 8.82
CA SER A 160 -7.29 -20.29 9.66
C SER A 160 -7.32 -21.77 9.27
N LEU A 161 -7.25 -22.08 7.97
CA LEU A 161 -7.19 -23.48 7.49
C LEU A 161 -5.86 -24.12 7.84
N LEU A 162 -4.74 -23.43 7.58
CA LEU A 162 -3.40 -23.91 7.91
C LEU A 162 -3.27 -24.19 9.41
N CYS A 163 -3.77 -23.27 10.24
CA CYS A 163 -3.72 -23.40 11.69
C CYS A 163 -4.76 -24.37 12.26
N TYR A 164 -5.75 -24.84 11.51
CA TYR A 164 -6.79 -25.74 12.04
C TYR A 164 -6.18 -27.02 12.61
N ALA A 165 -5.33 -27.69 11.84
CA ALA A 165 -4.67 -28.93 12.26
C ALA A 165 -3.72 -28.66 13.44
N LEU A 166 -2.93 -27.58 13.36
CA LEU A 166 -2.02 -27.15 14.41
C LEU A 166 -2.77 -26.91 15.74
N PHE A 167 -3.87 -26.17 15.71
CA PHE A 167 -4.63 -25.81 16.91
C PHE A 167 -5.35 -27.01 17.51
N LYS A 168 -5.92 -27.91 16.70
CA LYS A 168 -6.49 -29.16 17.22
C LYS A 168 -5.42 -30.05 17.85
N TRP A 169 -4.24 -30.15 17.24
CA TRP A 169 -3.12 -30.90 17.80
C TRP A 169 -2.65 -30.30 19.13
N LEU A 170 -2.49 -28.97 19.21
CA LEU A 170 -2.11 -28.26 20.43
C LEU A 170 -3.15 -28.40 21.55
N MET A 171 -4.44 -28.46 21.23
CA MET A 171 -5.50 -28.69 22.22
C MET A 171 -5.65 -30.16 22.64
N GLY A 172 -5.16 -31.09 21.80
CA GLY A 172 -5.23 -32.52 22.03
C GLY A 172 -3.91 -33.08 22.56
N SER A 173 -3.23 -33.87 21.74
CA SER A 173 -2.03 -34.62 22.15
C SER A 173 -0.86 -33.73 22.56
N ALA A 174 -0.75 -32.51 22.02
CA ALA A 174 0.31 -31.56 22.36
C ALA A 174 -0.09 -30.53 23.43
N ASN A 175 -1.19 -30.76 24.17
CA ASN A 175 -1.64 -29.83 25.22
C ASN A 175 -0.57 -29.59 26.30
N ARG A 176 0.26 -30.59 26.61
CA ARG A 176 1.40 -30.41 27.53
C ARG A 176 2.44 -29.41 27.01
N LEU A 177 2.68 -29.38 25.69
CA LEU A 177 3.59 -28.41 25.07
C LEU A 177 2.99 -27.00 25.10
N LEU A 178 1.69 -26.89 24.80
CA LEU A 178 0.96 -25.62 24.88
C LEU A 178 1.05 -25.03 26.28
N ILE A 179 0.76 -25.82 27.32
CA ILE A 179 0.84 -25.41 28.74
C ILE A 179 2.26 -24.98 29.12
N ARG A 180 3.29 -25.75 28.72
CA ARG A 180 4.69 -25.38 28.97
C ARG A 180 5.02 -24.04 28.33
N PHE A 181 4.62 -23.83 27.09
CA PHE A 181 4.88 -22.60 26.36
C PHE A 181 4.15 -21.39 26.99
N THR A 182 2.88 -21.54 27.36
CA THR A 182 2.15 -20.46 28.05
C THR A 182 2.74 -20.16 29.42
N ASN A 183 3.19 -21.18 30.16
CA ASN A 183 3.86 -20.99 31.46
C ASN A 183 5.17 -20.21 31.35
N LEU A 184 5.95 -20.45 30.30
CA LEU A 184 7.15 -19.63 30.00
C LEU A 184 6.77 -18.17 29.75
N LEU A 185 5.70 -17.93 29.00
CA LEU A 185 5.19 -16.58 28.70
C LEU A 185 4.57 -15.88 29.92
N THR A 186 4.23 -16.60 31.00
CA THR A 186 3.78 -15.98 32.26
C THR A 186 4.91 -15.18 32.94
N ASN A 187 6.17 -15.46 32.63
CA ASN A 187 7.29 -14.60 33.00
C ASN A 187 7.26 -13.32 32.14
N SER A 188 7.14 -12.15 32.78
CA SER A 188 7.00 -10.87 32.08
C SER A 188 8.15 -10.59 31.11
N PHE A 189 9.40 -10.91 31.48
CA PHE A 189 10.55 -10.69 30.60
C PHE A 189 10.46 -11.58 29.35
N LEU A 190 10.19 -12.88 29.54
CA LEU A 190 10.05 -13.82 28.43
C LEU A 190 8.86 -13.48 27.53
N MET A 191 7.76 -12.98 28.07
CA MET A 191 6.62 -12.48 27.29
C MET A 191 7.04 -11.39 26.30
N TYR A 192 7.77 -10.37 26.76
CA TYR A 192 8.21 -9.26 25.91
C TYR A 192 9.34 -9.64 24.95
N MET A 193 10.07 -10.73 25.21
CA MET A 193 11.18 -11.17 24.36
C MET A 193 10.76 -12.23 23.33
N ILE A 194 10.04 -13.27 23.74
CA ILE A 194 9.69 -14.40 22.87
C ILE A 194 8.81 -13.95 21.70
N PHE A 195 7.79 -13.13 21.96
CA PHE A 195 6.87 -12.68 20.93
C PHE A 195 7.56 -11.93 19.77
N PRO A 196 8.40 -10.88 20.03
CA PRO A 196 9.24 -10.25 19.01
C PRO A 196 10.34 -11.16 18.45
N PHE A 197 10.92 -12.04 19.27
CA PHE A 197 12.00 -12.92 18.84
C PHE A 197 11.56 -13.90 17.76
N VAL A 198 10.31 -14.38 17.79
CA VAL A 198 9.76 -15.20 16.70
C VAL A 198 9.68 -14.42 15.38
N LEU A 199 9.32 -13.14 15.42
CA LEU A 199 9.34 -12.28 14.21
C LEU A 199 10.77 -12.07 13.70
N LEU A 200 11.73 -11.92 14.62
CA LEU A 200 13.15 -11.80 14.27
C LEU A 200 13.70 -13.10 13.67
N SER A 201 13.36 -14.26 14.22
CA SER A 201 13.79 -15.56 13.67
C SER A 201 13.20 -15.80 12.29
N MET A 202 11.94 -15.41 12.06
CA MET A 202 11.35 -15.42 10.71
C MET A 202 12.14 -14.55 9.73
N LYS A 203 12.62 -13.37 10.15
CA LYS A 203 13.48 -12.52 9.32
C LYS A 203 14.83 -13.14 8.99
N LEU A 204 15.39 -13.92 9.91
CA LEU A 204 16.69 -14.57 9.73
C LEU A 204 16.60 -15.82 8.84
N ILE A 205 15.48 -16.54 8.90
CA ILE A 205 15.33 -17.85 8.25
C ILE A 205 14.62 -17.75 6.89
N ILE A 206 13.64 -16.86 6.77
CA ILE A 206 12.79 -16.76 5.57
C ILE A 206 13.41 -15.76 4.58
N PRO A 207 13.53 -16.13 3.28
CA PRO A 207 14.04 -15.22 2.25
C PRO A 207 13.29 -13.88 2.22
N ALA A 208 14.05 -12.79 2.07
CA ALA A 208 13.50 -11.43 2.10
C ALA A 208 12.43 -11.17 1.02
N SER A 209 12.53 -11.80 -0.16
CA SER A 209 11.52 -11.68 -1.22
C SER A 209 10.14 -12.17 -0.78
N ILE A 210 10.10 -13.25 -0.01
CA ILE A 210 8.86 -13.81 0.53
C ILE A 210 8.37 -12.95 1.71
N LEU A 211 9.29 -12.50 2.54
CA LEU A 211 8.97 -11.79 3.78
C LEU A 211 8.56 -10.33 3.56
N ASN A 212 9.04 -9.71 2.48
CA ASN A 212 8.67 -8.35 2.10
C ASN A 212 7.35 -8.31 1.32
N ALA A 213 6.90 -9.42 0.75
CA ALA A 213 5.59 -9.52 0.10
C ALA A 213 4.48 -9.36 1.15
N GLY A 214 3.78 -8.24 1.12
CA GLY A 214 2.88 -7.85 2.19
C GLY A 214 2.00 -6.64 1.90
N SER A 215 1.15 -6.33 2.87
CA SER A 215 0.29 -5.16 2.87
C SER A 215 0.01 -4.76 4.31
N GLY A 216 -0.50 -3.55 4.55
CA GLY A 216 -0.78 -3.07 5.91
C GLY A 216 0.47 -2.92 6.79
N GLY A 217 1.62 -2.67 6.17
CA GLY A 217 2.91 -2.45 6.81
C GLY A 217 3.74 -3.70 7.09
N TRP A 218 3.21 -4.91 6.92
CA TRP A 218 3.93 -6.14 7.23
C TRP A 218 3.86 -7.15 6.07
N GLY A 219 4.89 -7.99 5.98
CA GLY A 219 4.84 -9.21 5.17
C GLY A 219 3.71 -10.13 5.57
N PHE A 220 3.06 -10.77 4.60
CA PHE A 220 1.88 -11.60 4.87
C PHE A 220 2.17 -12.75 5.83
N ILE A 221 3.36 -13.35 5.76
CA ILE A 221 3.73 -14.48 6.61
C ILE A 221 3.82 -14.08 8.09
N TYR A 222 4.20 -12.83 8.43
CA TYR A 222 4.23 -12.39 9.83
C TYR A 222 2.86 -12.48 10.51
N TYR A 223 1.78 -12.26 9.75
CA TYR A 223 0.41 -12.35 10.26
C TYR A 223 0.02 -13.76 10.72
N LEU A 224 0.67 -14.81 10.20
CA LEU A 224 0.50 -16.17 10.70
C LEU A 224 0.92 -16.28 12.18
N TRP A 225 2.05 -15.65 12.55
CA TRP A 225 2.49 -15.65 13.95
C TRP A 225 1.54 -14.86 14.84
N PHE A 226 1.07 -13.69 14.41
CA PHE A 226 0.09 -12.91 15.18
C PHE A 226 -1.21 -13.70 15.41
N LEU A 227 -1.66 -14.48 14.42
CA LEU A 227 -2.81 -15.38 14.56
C LEU A 227 -2.56 -16.49 15.60
N ILE A 228 -1.41 -17.17 15.52
CA ILE A 228 -1.03 -18.23 16.47
C ILE A 228 -0.90 -17.67 17.88
N ALA A 229 -0.27 -16.52 18.04
CA ALA A 229 -0.08 -15.87 19.33
C ALA A 229 -1.42 -15.49 19.99
N GLY A 230 -2.39 -14.99 19.23
CA GLY A 230 -3.74 -14.73 19.75
C GLY A 230 -4.43 -16.00 20.31
N PHE A 231 -4.26 -17.13 19.61
CA PHE A 231 -4.75 -18.43 20.08
C PHE A 231 -4.05 -18.85 21.40
N VAL A 232 -2.72 -18.76 21.44
CA VAL A 232 -1.91 -19.10 22.63
C VAL A 232 -2.30 -18.23 23.82
N ILE A 233 -2.43 -16.91 23.65
CA ILE A 233 -2.83 -15.98 24.71
C ILE A 233 -4.16 -16.39 25.36
N THR A 234 -5.14 -16.80 24.55
CA THR A 234 -6.48 -17.16 25.03
C THR A 234 -6.53 -18.55 25.66
N SER A 235 -5.62 -19.44 25.26
CA SER A 235 -5.57 -20.81 25.80
C SER A 235 -5.15 -20.90 27.27
N SER A 236 -4.47 -19.89 27.82
CA SER A 236 -4.09 -19.82 29.24
C SER A 236 -4.74 -18.61 29.94
N PRO A 237 -5.61 -18.86 30.93
CA PRO A 237 -6.16 -17.81 31.79
C PRO A 237 -5.08 -17.03 32.54
N GLU A 238 -4.02 -17.69 32.98
CA GLU A 238 -2.91 -17.07 33.74
C GLU A 238 -2.15 -16.07 32.88
N LEU A 239 -1.83 -16.44 31.63
CA LEU A 239 -1.19 -15.54 30.67
C LEU A 239 -2.09 -14.35 30.34
N SER A 240 -3.37 -14.59 30.07
CA SER A 240 -4.34 -13.51 29.83
C SER A 240 -4.44 -12.55 31.02
N LEU A 241 -4.48 -13.06 32.25
CA LEU A 241 -4.47 -12.25 33.47
C LEU A 241 -3.16 -11.47 33.62
N LYS A 242 -2.02 -12.08 33.29
CA LYS A 242 -0.71 -11.41 33.31
C LYS A 242 -0.67 -10.22 32.35
N ILE A 243 -1.15 -10.40 31.12
CA ILE A 243 -1.26 -9.34 30.11
C ILE A 243 -2.18 -8.22 30.60
N LYS A 244 -3.34 -8.57 31.15
CA LYS A 244 -4.27 -7.61 31.76
C LYS A 244 -3.59 -6.79 32.86
N ASN A 245 -2.86 -7.43 33.77
CA ASN A 245 -2.20 -6.75 34.90
C ASN A 245 -0.96 -5.93 34.49
N LYS A 246 -0.37 -6.20 33.32
CA LYS A 246 0.81 -5.50 32.80
C LYS A 246 0.47 -4.49 31.70
N SER A 247 -0.80 -4.24 31.40
CA SER A 247 -1.28 -3.31 30.37
C SER A 247 -0.64 -1.92 30.47
N GLY A 248 -0.56 -1.34 31.67
CA GLY A 248 0.09 -0.04 31.90
C GLY A 248 1.58 -0.04 31.61
N LEU A 249 2.30 -1.11 31.98
CA LEU A 249 3.72 -1.28 31.65
C LEU A 249 3.91 -1.48 30.14
N SER A 250 3.05 -2.29 29.50
CA SER A 250 3.07 -2.49 28.05
C SER A 250 2.87 -1.16 27.31
N LEU A 251 1.94 -0.31 27.78
CA LEU A 251 1.70 1.01 27.20
C LEU A 251 2.90 1.94 27.38
N LEU A 252 3.52 1.97 28.57
CA LEU A 252 4.72 2.77 28.81
C LEU A 252 5.85 2.38 27.86
N ILE A 253 6.13 1.07 27.74
CA ILE A 253 7.13 0.53 26.81
C ILE A 253 6.75 0.90 25.36
N ALA A 254 5.48 0.74 24.98
CA ALA A 254 5.00 1.03 23.63
C ALA A 254 5.21 2.51 23.26
N VAL A 255 4.86 3.45 24.15
CA VAL A 255 5.02 4.89 23.92
C VAL A 255 6.50 5.27 23.78
N ILE A 256 7.34 4.82 24.72
CA ILE A 256 8.79 5.11 24.69
C ILE A 256 9.42 4.58 23.40
N LEU A 257 9.16 3.32 23.06
CA LEU A 257 9.71 2.70 21.86
C LEU A 257 9.13 3.30 20.58
N THR A 258 7.88 3.78 20.59
CA THR A 258 7.29 4.49 19.45
C THR A 258 7.98 5.81 19.21
N ILE A 259 8.21 6.62 20.25
CA ILE A 259 8.93 7.89 20.15
C ILE A 259 10.32 7.63 19.57
N PHE A 260 11.04 6.65 20.12
CA PHE A 260 12.37 6.28 19.63
C PHE A 260 12.35 5.78 18.18
N TYR A 261 11.40 4.90 17.84
CA TYR A 261 11.22 4.37 16.47
C TYR A 261 10.92 5.46 15.45
N LEU A 262 10.02 6.38 15.76
CA LEU A 262 9.66 7.50 14.89
C LEU A 262 10.80 8.51 14.79
N TYR A 263 11.50 8.81 15.89
CA TYR A 263 12.70 9.64 15.87
C TYR A 263 13.76 9.06 14.94
N GLN A 264 14.04 7.76 15.06
CA GLN A 264 15.01 7.06 14.20
C GLN A 264 14.58 7.05 12.72
N SER A 265 13.27 7.11 12.43
CA SER A 265 12.73 7.01 11.07
C SER A 265 12.60 8.38 10.36
N PHE A 266 12.43 9.48 11.10
CA PHE A 266 12.12 10.80 10.54
C PHE A 266 13.08 11.94 10.97
N SER A 267 13.93 11.74 11.97
CA SER A 267 14.90 12.77 12.39
C SER A 267 16.10 12.85 11.45
N ASN A 268 16.65 14.04 11.25
CA ASN A 268 17.93 14.23 10.55
C ASN A 268 19.15 13.86 11.42
N SER A 269 18.95 13.67 12.73
CA SER A 269 20.00 13.39 13.72
C SER A 269 19.78 12.03 14.39
N TYR A 270 19.49 11.01 13.58
CA TYR A 270 19.24 9.65 14.03
C TYR A 270 20.55 8.96 14.48
N ILE A 271 20.42 7.93 15.32
CA ILE A 271 21.58 7.18 15.81
C ILE A 271 22.08 6.28 14.70
N VAL A 272 23.35 6.42 14.31
CA VAL A 272 23.99 5.56 13.31
C VAL A 272 24.48 4.29 14.00
N PHE A 273 23.87 3.15 13.64
CA PHE A 273 24.33 1.83 14.07
C PHE A 273 25.35 1.25 13.07
N PRO A 274 26.20 0.30 13.49
CA PRO A 274 27.06 -0.44 12.57
C PRO A 274 26.25 -1.03 11.41
N VAL A 275 26.76 -0.87 10.18
CA VAL A 275 26.04 -1.18 8.94
C VAL A 275 25.45 -2.59 8.96
N ASP A 276 26.22 -3.58 9.44
CA ASP A 276 25.84 -4.99 9.45
C ASP A 276 24.70 -5.32 10.43
N ILE A 277 24.58 -4.58 11.53
CA ILE A 277 23.63 -4.86 12.63
C ILE A 277 22.40 -3.94 12.53
N SER A 278 22.55 -2.77 11.90
CA SER A 278 21.51 -1.72 11.84
C SER A 278 20.14 -2.23 11.36
N PRO A 279 20.01 -3.09 10.32
CA PRO A 279 18.69 -3.50 9.82
C PRO A 279 18.01 -4.50 10.77
N PHE A 280 18.80 -5.28 11.51
CA PHE A 280 18.30 -6.24 12.49
C PHE A 280 17.85 -5.52 13.76
N LEU A 281 18.65 -4.60 14.28
CA LEU A 281 18.30 -3.83 15.48
C LEU A 281 17.06 -2.97 15.24
N TYR A 282 16.98 -2.29 14.09
CA TYR A 282 15.79 -1.51 13.71
C TYR A 282 14.53 -2.38 13.60
N SER A 283 14.65 -3.57 13.02
CA SER A 283 13.51 -4.50 12.90
C SER A 283 13.10 -5.06 14.26
N PHE A 284 14.06 -5.42 15.10
CA PHE A 284 13.79 -5.90 16.44
C PHE A 284 13.10 -4.83 17.29
N LEU A 285 13.59 -3.58 17.25
CA LEU A 285 12.92 -2.44 17.87
C LEU A 285 11.47 -2.32 17.41
N ARG A 286 11.24 -2.38 16.09
CA ARG A 286 9.90 -2.34 15.50
C ARG A 286 9.00 -3.47 16.01
N TYR A 287 9.55 -4.69 16.13
CA TYR A 287 8.80 -5.86 16.62
C TYR A 287 8.45 -5.75 18.10
N VAL A 288 9.39 -5.33 18.95
CA VAL A 288 9.14 -5.10 20.38
C VAL A 288 8.11 -3.98 20.57
N CYS A 289 8.23 -2.88 19.81
CA CYS A 289 7.29 -1.77 19.82
C CYS A 289 5.86 -2.23 19.42
N SER A 290 5.73 -2.98 18.33
CA SER A 290 4.46 -3.56 17.90
C SER A 290 3.84 -4.44 18.99
N TRP A 291 4.61 -5.39 19.54
CA TRP A 291 4.11 -6.27 20.60
C TRP A 291 3.74 -5.53 21.88
N ALA A 292 4.47 -4.49 22.27
CA ALA A 292 4.11 -3.65 23.41
C ALA A 292 2.73 -3.00 23.22
N TRP A 293 2.44 -2.46 22.02
CA TRP A 293 1.10 -1.96 21.68
C TRP A 293 0.03 -3.06 21.71
N LEU A 294 0.31 -4.22 21.12
CA LEU A 294 -0.65 -5.32 21.06
C LEU A 294 -1.01 -5.85 22.45
N LEU A 295 -0.03 -5.99 23.34
CA LEU A 295 -0.24 -6.38 24.73
C LEU A 295 -0.97 -5.29 25.54
N ALA A 296 -0.66 -4.02 25.30
CA ALA A 296 -1.38 -2.90 25.93
C ALA A 296 -2.86 -2.86 25.51
N ILE A 297 -3.14 -2.92 24.21
CA ILE A 297 -4.51 -2.87 23.66
C ILE A 297 -5.32 -4.06 24.14
N THR A 298 -4.76 -5.28 24.06
CA THR A 298 -5.46 -6.48 24.53
C THR A 298 -5.67 -6.47 26.05
N GLY A 299 -4.65 -6.09 26.83
CA GLY A 299 -4.74 -6.00 28.29
C GLY A 299 -5.76 -4.97 28.76
N PHE A 300 -5.76 -3.76 28.19
CA PHE A 300 -6.76 -2.74 28.49
C PHE A 300 -8.16 -3.12 27.99
N GLY A 301 -8.26 -3.81 26.86
CA GLY A 301 -9.54 -4.36 26.40
C GLY A 301 -10.13 -5.34 27.41
N MET A 302 -9.33 -6.28 27.94
CA MET A 302 -9.77 -7.21 28.99
C MET A 302 -10.14 -6.49 30.30
N GLN A 303 -9.53 -5.34 30.60
CA GLN A 303 -9.77 -4.59 31.82
C GLN A 303 -11.02 -3.70 31.73
N TYR A 304 -11.19 -2.97 30.64
CA TYR A 304 -12.18 -1.89 30.53
C TYR A 304 -13.29 -2.16 29.52
N LEU A 305 -13.14 -3.13 28.62
CA LEU A 305 -14.11 -3.41 27.54
C LEU A 305 -14.88 -4.72 27.74
N SER A 306 -14.82 -5.32 28.93
CA SER A 306 -15.50 -6.59 29.25
C SER A 306 -16.99 -6.42 29.62
N PHE A 307 -17.67 -5.44 29.06
CA PHE A 307 -19.07 -5.11 29.38
C PHE A 307 -20.00 -5.26 28.16
N ASP A 308 -21.23 -5.73 28.42
CA ASP A 308 -22.28 -5.82 27.40
C ASP A 308 -23.03 -4.50 27.25
N ARG A 309 -23.39 -4.15 26.01
CA ARG A 309 -24.37 -3.09 25.69
C ARG A 309 -25.22 -3.51 24.51
N PRO A 310 -26.52 -3.15 24.48
CA PRO A 310 -27.39 -3.45 23.33
C PRO A 310 -26.86 -2.92 21.99
N SER A 311 -26.16 -1.78 22.00
CA SER A 311 -25.52 -1.19 20.82
C SER A 311 -24.37 -2.06 20.29
N LEU A 312 -23.64 -2.77 21.16
CA LEU A 312 -22.50 -3.59 20.75
C LEU A 312 -22.90 -4.72 19.81
N LYS A 313 -24.08 -5.32 20.02
CA LYS A 313 -24.61 -6.36 19.12
C LYS A 313 -24.81 -5.80 17.70
N HIS A 314 -25.38 -4.60 17.61
CA HIS A 314 -25.62 -3.91 16.34
C HIS A 314 -24.33 -3.48 15.65
N LEU A 315 -23.37 -2.96 16.43
CA LEU A 315 -22.06 -2.56 15.92
C LEU A 315 -21.31 -3.76 15.36
N ASN A 316 -21.27 -4.88 16.09
CA ASN A 316 -20.60 -6.11 15.64
C ASN A 316 -21.19 -6.69 14.37
N GLU A 317 -22.52 -6.65 14.24
CA GLU A 317 -23.19 -7.06 13.00
C GLU A 317 -22.76 -6.19 11.80
N GLY A 318 -22.52 -4.90 12.03
CA GLY A 318 -22.11 -3.93 10.99
C GLY A 318 -20.62 -3.89 10.65
N ILE A 319 -19.73 -4.53 11.44
CA ILE A 319 -18.27 -4.47 11.22
C ILE A 319 -17.90 -4.98 9.82
N MET A 320 -18.47 -6.12 9.42
CA MET A 320 -18.10 -6.77 8.16
C MET A 320 -18.55 -5.92 6.94
N PRO A 321 -19.81 -5.45 6.84
CA PRO A 321 -20.21 -4.48 5.83
C PRO A 321 -19.36 -3.21 5.81
N PHE A 322 -19.11 -2.62 6.98
CA PHE A 322 -18.31 -1.42 7.10
C PHE A 322 -16.88 -1.65 6.57
N TYR A 323 -16.25 -2.75 6.96
CA TYR A 323 -14.94 -3.13 6.46
C TYR A 323 -14.91 -3.38 4.95
N VAL A 324 -15.92 -4.01 4.36
CA VAL A 324 -15.93 -4.20 2.89
C VAL A 324 -16.03 -2.86 2.17
N LEU A 325 -16.90 -1.97 2.65
CA LEU A 325 -17.26 -0.73 1.97
C LEU A 325 -16.25 0.42 2.16
N HIS A 326 -15.57 0.48 3.31
CA HIS A 326 -14.97 1.73 3.79
C HIS A 326 -13.98 2.36 2.81
N GLN A 327 -13.03 1.60 2.28
CA GLN A 327 -12.01 2.13 1.37
C GLN A 327 -12.62 2.55 0.02
N THR A 328 -13.51 1.73 -0.55
CA THR A 328 -14.15 2.06 -1.83
C THR A 328 -14.96 3.35 -1.74
N ILE A 329 -15.75 3.51 -0.68
CA ILE A 329 -16.56 4.72 -0.49
C ILE A 329 -15.67 5.93 -0.21
N LEU A 330 -14.62 5.78 0.62
CA LEU A 330 -13.62 6.82 0.82
C LEU A 330 -13.03 7.29 -0.52
N LEU A 331 -12.68 6.37 -1.40
CA LEU A 331 -12.11 6.70 -2.72
C LEU A 331 -13.15 7.34 -3.65
N CYS A 332 -14.40 6.88 -3.65
CA CYS A 332 -15.47 7.50 -4.44
C CYS A 332 -15.71 8.95 -4.01
N VAL A 333 -15.81 9.21 -2.71
CA VAL A 333 -15.99 10.58 -2.19
C VAL A 333 -14.71 11.40 -2.43
N GLY A 334 -13.55 10.81 -2.16
CA GLY A 334 -12.24 11.44 -2.37
C GLY A 334 -12.00 11.87 -3.81
N TYR A 335 -12.44 11.08 -4.79
CA TYR A 335 -12.36 11.42 -6.22
C TYR A 335 -12.97 12.79 -6.53
N PHE A 336 -14.15 13.09 -5.97
CA PHE A 336 -14.82 14.37 -6.18
C PHE A 336 -14.29 15.49 -5.28
N VAL A 337 -13.81 15.17 -4.08
CA VAL A 337 -13.40 16.19 -3.09
C VAL A 337 -11.96 16.65 -3.27
N MET A 338 -11.03 15.78 -3.66
CA MET A 338 -9.60 16.14 -3.77
C MET A 338 -9.32 17.29 -4.75
N PRO A 339 -9.99 17.38 -5.92
CA PRO A 339 -9.79 18.48 -6.86
C PRO A 339 -10.30 19.85 -6.39
N LEU A 340 -11.15 19.90 -5.35
CA LEU A 340 -11.75 21.16 -4.89
C LEU A 340 -10.68 22.14 -4.37
N VAL A 341 -10.84 23.43 -4.67
CA VAL A 341 -9.97 24.50 -4.19
C VAL A 341 -10.47 25.02 -2.83
N ILE A 342 -10.40 24.16 -1.81
CA ILE A 342 -10.79 24.47 -0.42
C ILE A 342 -9.69 23.98 0.55
N HIS A 343 -9.76 24.40 1.81
CA HIS A 343 -8.78 24.02 2.83
C HIS A 343 -8.74 22.49 3.04
N ASP A 344 -7.54 21.91 3.11
CA ASP A 344 -7.34 20.45 3.14
C ASP A 344 -7.97 19.76 4.35
N PHE A 345 -8.02 20.43 5.51
CA PHE A 345 -8.77 19.93 6.66
C PHE A 345 -10.27 19.75 6.36
N ILE A 346 -10.87 20.67 5.60
CA ILE A 346 -12.27 20.58 5.18
C ILE A 346 -12.45 19.44 4.20
N LYS A 347 -11.51 19.24 3.26
CA LYS A 347 -11.52 18.07 2.37
C LYS A 347 -11.52 16.76 3.17
N TRP A 348 -10.62 16.63 4.15
CA TRP A 348 -10.56 15.46 5.01
C TRP A 348 -11.86 15.27 5.82
N ALA A 349 -12.42 16.33 6.38
CA ALA A 349 -13.69 16.27 7.12
C ALA A 349 -14.86 15.83 6.22
N LEU A 350 -14.96 16.37 5.00
CA LEU A 350 -15.98 15.97 4.02
C LEU A 350 -15.83 14.50 3.61
N VAL A 351 -14.61 14.06 3.32
CA VAL A 351 -14.33 12.67 2.94
C VAL A 351 -14.61 11.72 4.09
N SER A 352 -14.10 11.99 5.29
CA SER A 352 -14.26 11.12 6.46
C SER A 352 -15.71 11.10 6.95
N CYS A 353 -16.31 12.25 7.29
CA CYS A 353 -17.69 12.29 7.79
C CYS A 353 -18.70 11.87 6.71
N GLY A 354 -18.53 12.33 5.47
CA GLY A 354 -19.40 11.96 4.35
C GLY A 354 -19.36 10.46 4.07
N SER A 355 -18.17 9.87 3.97
CA SER A 355 -18.06 8.42 3.76
C SER A 355 -18.63 7.62 4.92
N PHE A 356 -18.38 8.04 6.17
CA PHE A 356 -18.95 7.38 7.34
C PHE A 356 -20.49 7.35 7.29
N LEU A 357 -21.11 8.50 7.00
CA LEU A 357 -22.57 8.61 6.88
C LEU A 357 -23.12 7.75 5.73
N ILE A 358 -22.46 7.76 4.57
CA ILE A 358 -22.86 6.95 3.40
C ILE A 358 -22.76 5.45 3.73
N ILE A 359 -21.66 4.99 4.33
CA ILE A 359 -21.49 3.57 4.71
C ILE A 359 -22.60 3.15 5.68
N VAL A 360 -22.85 3.96 6.72
CA VAL A 360 -23.89 3.68 7.72
C VAL A 360 -25.28 3.67 7.10
N ALA A 361 -25.59 4.60 6.19
CA ALA A 361 -26.86 4.65 5.46
C ALA A 361 -27.04 3.40 4.57
N ILE A 362 -26.03 3.02 3.79
CA ILE A 362 -26.06 1.82 2.94
C ILE A 362 -26.29 0.57 3.79
N TYR A 363 -25.59 0.47 4.91
CA TYR A 363 -25.74 -0.64 5.85
C TYR A 363 -27.16 -0.72 6.43
N MET A 364 -27.68 0.38 6.98
CA MET A 364 -28.97 0.39 7.68
C MET A 364 -30.16 0.22 6.73
N VAL A 365 -30.09 0.80 5.54
CA VAL A 365 -31.23 0.81 4.58
C VAL A 365 -31.25 -0.44 3.72
N PHE A 366 -30.10 -0.89 3.22
CA PHE A 366 -30.04 -1.98 2.23
C PHE A 366 -29.48 -3.26 2.84
N ILE A 367 -28.21 -3.26 3.26
CA ILE A 367 -27.49 -4.49 3.60
C ILE A 367 -28.16 -5.21 4.76
N ARG A 368 -28.57 -4.49 5.81
CA ARG A 368 -29.18 -5.10 7.00
C ARG A 368 -30.55 -5.72 6.71
N LYS A 369 -31.30 -5.21 5.73
CA LYS A 369 -32.70 -5.60 5.46
C LYS A 369 -32.85 -6.69 4.40
N ILE A 370 -31.89 -6.81 3.47
CA ILE A 370 -31.99 -7.73 2.34
C ILE A 370 -31.10 -8.95 2.58
N ASP A 371 -31.70 -10.14 2.74
CA ASP A 371 -30.97 -11.39 3.06
C ASP A 371 -29.88 -11.73 2.03
N LEU A 372 -30.10 -11.45 0.74
CA LEU A 372 -29.06 -11.60 -0.28
C LEU A 372 -27.83 -10.74 0.03
N LEU A 373 -28.02 -9.47 0.38
CA LEU A 373 -26.89 -8.59 0.72
C LEU A 373 -26.24 -9.02 2.02
N ARG A 374 -27.01 -9.42 3.04
CA ARG A 374 -26.45 -9.99 4.28
C ARG A 374 -25.51 -11.15 3.97
N PHE A 375 -25.95 -12.06 3.11
CA PHE A 375 -25.15 -13.19 2.66
C PHE A 375 -23.87 -12.76 1.91
N LEU A 376 -23.99 -11.87 0.92
CA LEU A 376 -22.84 -11.38 0.13
C LEU A 376 -21.80 -10.65 1.00
N PHE A 377 -22.23 -10.01 2.09
CA PHE A 377 -21.36 -9.36 3.07
C PHE A 377 -20.98 -10.26 4.26
N GLY A 378 -21.23 -11.58 4.18
CA GLY A 378 -20.76 -12.56 5.16
C GLY A 378 -21.47 -12.47 6.52
N MET A 379 -22.67 -11.90 6.53
CA MET A 379 -23.55 -11.78 7.69
C MET A 379 -24.48 -12.99 7.79
N LYS A 380 -25.04 -13.21 8.99
CA LYS A 380 -26.06 -14.25 9.21
C LYS A 380 -27.36 -13.90 8.47
N THR A 381 -27.95 -14.85 7.77
CA THR A 381 -29.24 -14.72 7.07
C THR A 381 -30.39 -15.30 7.89
N SER A 382 -31.62 -14.89 7.58
CA SER A 382 -32.83 -15.47 8.19
C SER A 382 -33.41 -16.63 7.38
N HIS A 383 -33.21 -16.63 6.06
CA HIS A 383 -33.80 -17.61 5.16
C HIS A 383 -32.97 -18.92 5.04
N PRO A 384 -33.59 -20.12 5.14
CA PRO A 384 -32.89 -21.41 5.03
C PRO A 384 -32.22 -21.69 3.68
N PHE A 385 -32.63 -20.97 2.63
CA PHE A 385 -32.04 -21.08 1.30
C PHE A 385 -30.51 -20.90 1.31
N TYR A 386 -30.00 -19.98 2.13
CA TYR A 386 -28.57 -19.69 2.18
C TYR A 386 -27.76 -20.78 2.90
N ASP A 387 -28.42 -21.70 3.60
CA ASP A 387 -27.79 -22.89 4.17
C ASP A 387 -27.43 -23.94 3.10
N ILE A 388 -27.85 -23.75 1.83
CA ILE A 388 -27.47 -24.62 0.70
C ILE A 388 -25.96 -24.78 0.58
N LEU A 389 -25.16 -23.78 0.97
CA LEU A 389 -23.69 -23.85 0.96
C LEU A 389 -23.09 -24.80 1.99
N HIS A 390 -23.88 -25.30 2.94
CA HIS A 390 -23.47 -26.42 3.80
C HIS A 390 -23.47 -27.76 3.05
N ARG A 391 -23.95 -27.81 1.79
CA ARG A 391 -23.84 -28.95 0.89
C ARG A 391 -22.47 -28.92 0.19
N ARG A 392 -21.72 -30.03 0.31
CA ARG A 392 -20.30 -30.18 -0.08
C ARG A 392 -19.97 -29.69 -1.50
N ASN A 393 -20.89 -29.86 -2.44
CA ASN A 393 -20.63 -29.54 -3.86
C ASN A 393 -20.86 -28.07 -4.19
N ALA A 394 -21.63 -27.33 -3.37
CA ALA A 394 -21.96 -25.93 -3.64
C ALA A 394 -20.75 -24.98 -3.47
N LEU A 395 -19.80 -25.34 -2.61
CA LEU A 395 -18.59 -24.53 -2.34
C LEU A 395 -17.50 -24.69 -3.41
N VAL A 396 -17.56 -25.76 -4.22
CA VAL A 396 -16.59 -26.01 -5.29
C VAL A 396 -16.70 -24.96 -6.39
N ILE A 397 -17.94 -24.54 -6.71
CA ILE A 397 -18.21 -23.62 -7.82
C ILE A 397 -17.54 -22.25 -7.58
N PRO A 398 -17.74 -21.56 -6.45
CA PRO A 398 -17.05 -20.30 -6.18
C PRO A 398 -15.52 -20.41 -6.20
N HIS A 399 -14.96 -21.54 -5.75
CA HIS A 399 -13.52 -21.80 -5.81
C HIS A 399 -13.01 -21.92 -7.24
N LEU A 400 -13.68 -22.73 -8.07
CA LEU A 400 -13.32 -22.90 -9.48
C LEU A 400 -13.44 -21.59 -10.25
N ILE A 401 -14.47 -20.78 -9.96
CA ILE A 401 -14.63 -19.46 -10.56
C ILE A 401 -13.46 -18.55 -10.16
N PHE A 402 -13.12 -18.49 -8.87
CA PHE A 402 -12.06 -17.62 -8.39
C PHE A 402 -10.68 -18.02 -8.92
N ILE A 403 -10.35 -19.32 -8.89
CA ILE A 403 -9.10 -19.85 -9.45
C ILE A 403 -9.07 -19.68 -10.97
N GLY A 404 -10.17 -20.01 -11.65
CA GLY A 404 -10.29 -19.86 -13.11
C GLY A 404 -10.06 -18.42 -13.56
N LEU A 405 -10.51 -17.43 -12.78
CA LEU A 405 -10.31 -16.02 -13.09
C LEU A 405 -8.89 -15.53 -12.78
N ILE A 406 -8.26 -16.05 -11.73
CA ILE A 406 -6.82 -15.83 -11.50
C ILE A 406 -6.02 -16.36 -12.71
N VAL A 407 -6.30 -17.59 -13.14
CA VAL A 407 -5.63 -18.21 -14.30
C VAL A 407 -5.92 -17.41 -15.57
N PHE A 408 -7.19 -17.06 -15.82
CA PHE A 408 -7.60 -16.25 -16.96
C PHE A 408 -6.85 -14.92 -17.01
N SER A 409 -6.71 -14.24 -15.87
CA SER A 409 -6.02 -12.96 -15.80
C SER A 409 -4.52 -13.07 -16.10
N VAL A 410 -3.88 -14.15 -15.65
CA VAL A 410 -2.48 -14.46 -16.03
C VAL A 410 -2.39 -14.70 -17.53
N THR A 411 -3.30 -15.49 -18.11
CA THR A 411 -3.27 -15.80 -19.54
C THR A 411 -3.59 -14.60 -20.43
N ASN A 412 -4.40 -13.65 -19.93
CA ASN A 412 -4.74 -12.41 -20.63
C ASN A 412 -3.80 -11.25 -20.33
N SER A 413 -2.69 -11.49 -19.63
CA SER A 413 -1.66 -10.47 -19.36
C SER A 413 -1.03 -9.89 -20.64
N SER A 414 -1.16 -10.57 -21.79
CA SER A 414 -0.80 -10.09 -23.13
C SER A 414 -1.70 -8.96 -23.68
N THR A 415 -2.78 -8.59 -22.97
CA THR A 415 -3.64 -7.43 -23.30
C THR A 415 -3.66 -6.36 -22.20
N ALA A 416 -2.96 -6.59 -21.09
CA ALA A 416 -2.68 -5.50 -20.18
C ALA A 416 -1.85 -4.50 -20.99
N VAL A 417 -2.15 -3.21 -20.86
CA VAL A 417 -1.27 -2.14 -21.35
C VAL A 417 0.03 -2.31 -20.57
N SER A 418 0.89 -3.21 -21.06
CA SER A 418 2.30 -3.15 -20.82
C SER A 418 2.67 -1.77 -21.32
N ILE A 419 2.99 -0.86 -20.42
CA ILE A 419 4.09 0.05 -20.71
C ILE A 419 5.24 -0.92 -20.98
N SER A 420 5.42 -1.26 -22.24
CA SER A 420 6.44 -2.16 -22.68
C SER A 420 7.76 -1.53 -22.24
N LYS A 421 8.60 -2.31 -21.56
CA LYS A 421 10.03 -2.00 -21.52
C LYS A 421 10.63 -2.05 -22.92
N GLU A 422 9.92 -2.67 -23.85
CA GLU A 422 10.23 -2.60 -25.27
C GLU A 422 9.86 -1.23 -25.82
N PRO A 423 10.74 -0.61 -26.62
CA PRO A 423 10.44 0.66 -27.25
C PRO A 423 9.16 0.57 -28.11
N GLY A 424 8.34 1.62 -28.07
CA GLY A 424 7.11 1.73 -28.85
C GLY A 424 7.20 2.87 -29.87
N PRO A 425 6.32 2.87 -30.89
CA PRO A 425 6.35 3.86 -31.96
C PRO A 425 6.26 5.29 -31.41
N VAL A 426 6.97 6.22 -32.05
CA VAL A 426 6.88 7.64 -31.73
C VAL A 426 5.48 8.18 -32.03
N ILE A 427 4.79 8.66 -30.99
CA ILE A 427 3.50 9.33 -31.04
C ILE A 427 3.74 10.83 -30.78
N TYR A 428 4.19 11.54 -31.81
CA TYR A 428 4.44 12.97 -31.75
C TYR A 428 3.31 13.77 -32.41
N ASP A 429 2.70 14.69 -31.64
CA ASP A 429 1.71 15.65 -32.15
C ASP A 429 2.24 17.07 -32.02
N LYS A 430 2.69 17.66 -33.14
CA LYS A 430 3.30 18.99 -33.21
C LYS A 430 2.43 20.12 -32.60
N ASN A 431 1.11 19.94 -32.53
CA ASN A 431 0.21 20.96 -31.98
C ASN A 431 -0.01 20.82 -30.46
N LYS A 432 0.36 19.69 -29.86
CA LYS A 432 0.06 19.37 -28.46
C LYS A 432 1.30 19.07 -27.63
N ASP A 433 2.35 18.61 -28.28
CA ASP A 433 3.64 18.30 -27.68
C ASP A 433 4.57 19.51 -27.79
N ILE A 434 5.55 19.57 -26.89
CA ILE A 434 6.52 20.65 -26.83
C ILE A 434 7.92 20.05 -26.88
N ILE A 435 8.73 20.51 -27.84
CA ILE A 435 10.12 20.13 -27.99
C ILE A 435 11.00 21.31 -27.58
N LEU A 436 11.95 21.06 -26.68
CA LEU A 436 12.91 22.04 -26.20
C LEU A 436 14.32 21.59 -26.61
N ASN A 437 14.91 22.30 -27.59
CA ASN A 437 16.31 22.13 -27.96
C ASN A 437 17.20 22.85 -26.95
N ILE A 438 17.92 22.10 -26.14
CA ILE A 438 18.60 22.64 -24.96
C ILE A 438 19.73 23.60 -25.39
N SER A 439 20.41 23.33 -26.51
CA SER A 439 21.51 24.18 -27.02
C SER A 439 21.10 25.59 -27.46
N SER A 440 19.86 25.78 -27.92
CA SER A 440 19.38 27.06 -28.46
C SER A 440 18.48 27.83 -27.50
N THR A 441 17.81 27.14 -26.57
CA THR A 441 16.83 27.75 -25.66
C THR A 441 17.33 27.93 -24.23
N ALA A 442 18.45 27.31 -23.85
CA ALA A 442 18.89 27.34 -22.46
C ALA A 442 19.76 28.53 -22.08
N LYS A 443 19.50 29.06 -20.88
CA LYS A 443 20.42 29.89 -20.12
C LYS A 443 21.30 29.02 -19.23
N LEU A 444 22.60 29.04 -19.48
CA LEU A 444 23.59 28.21 -18.78
C LEU A 444 24.20 28.95 -17.59
N SER A 445 24.62 28.21 -16.56
CA SER A 445 25.49 28.75 -15.52
C SER A 445 26.85 29.17 -16.10
N THR A 446 27.49 30.16 -15.48
CA THR A 446 28.79 30.71 -15.93
C THR A 446 29.95 29.72 -15.81
N THR A 447 29.78 28.69 -14.98
CA THR A 447 30.76 27.62 -14.77
C THR A 447 30.09 26.25 -14.82
N GLY A 448 30.86 25.22 -15.19
CA GLY A 448 30.46 23.82 -15.05
C GLY A 448 29.54 23.25 -16.14
N VAL A 449 29.11 24.05 -17.12
CA VAL A 449 28.31 23.61 -18.27
C VAL A 449 29.00 24.00 -19.57
N GLN A 450 29.09 23.06 -20.52
CA GLN A 450 29.71 23.29 -21.83
C GLN A 450 28.77 22.87 -22.95
N ILE A 451 28.80 23.61 -24.06
CA ILE A 451 28.15 23.20 -25.32
C ILE A 451 29.22 22.59 -26.22
N VAL A 452 29.02 21.34 -26.62
CA VAL A 452 29.93 20.58 -27.49
C VAL A 452 29.24 20.28 -28.82
N LYS A 453 30.01 20.20 -29.91
CA LYS A 453 29.48 19.77 -31.22
C LYS A 453 29.33 18.25 -31.26
N ASP A 454 28.19 17.77 -31.73
CA ASP A 454 27.92 16.35 -31.97
C ASP A 454 26.96 16.24 -33.16
N THR A 455 27.38 15.60 -34.25
CA THR A 455 26.63 15.56 -35.50
C THR A 455 25.31 14.79 -35.41
N ASN A 456 25.14 13.94 -34.39
CA ASN A 456 23.95 13.11 -34.20
C ASN A 456 22.95 13.73 -33.21
N ALA A 457 23.30 14.87 -32.62
CA ALA A 457 22.45 15.65 -31.74
C ALA A 457 21.50 16.57 -32.53
N ALA A 458 20.38 16.93 -31.92
CA ALA A 458 19.54 18.01 -32.39
C ALA A 458 20.37 19.29 -32.58
N GLU A 459 20.20 19.95 -33.73
CA GLU A 459 20.96 21.17 -34.10
C GLU A 459 22.50 21.00 -34.13
N GLY A 460 23.01 19.77 -34.09
CA GLY A 460 24.44 19.47 -34.08
C GLY A 460 25.19 19.86 -32.79
N LYS A 461 24.47 20.11 -31.69
CA LYS A 461 25.02 20.61 -30.42
C LYS A 461 24.44 19.87 -29.22
N VAL A 462 25.25 19.69 -28.19
CA VAL A 462 24.88 19.01 -26.93
C VAL A 462 25.37 19.79 -25.74
N ILE A 463 24.75 19.56 -24.58
CA ILE A 463 25.24 20.04 -23.30
C ILE A 463 25.97 18.92 -22.56
N THR A 464 27.12 19.26 -21.97
CA THR A 464 27.87 18.44 -21.02
C THR A 464 28.10 19.19 -19.71
N PHE A 465 28.27 18.45 -18.62
CA PHE A 465 28.60 18.96 -17.29
C PHE A 465 30.05 18.63 -16.95
N ALA A 466 30.81 19.60 -16.43
CA ALA A 466 32.27 19.52 -16.42
C ALA A 466 32.89 18.83 -15.20
N THR A 467 32.33 18.89 -13.98
CA THR A 467 33.02 18.30 -12.80
C THR A 467 32.22 18.08 -11.50
N GLU A 468 31.01 18.62 -11.31
CA GLU A 468 30.27 18.43 -10.04
C GLU A 468 28.88 17.83 -10.29
N ALA A 469 28.64 16.65 -9.72
CA ALA A 469 27.34 16.00 -9.63
C ALA A 469 26.82 16.12 -8.19
N VAL A 470 25.53 16.36 -8.01
CA VAL A 470 24.92 16.53 -6.68
C VAL A 470 23.95 15.40 -6.34
N PRO A 471 24.03 14.83 -5.12
CA PRO A 471 23.16 13.71 -4.72
C PRO A 471 21.70 14.13 -4.50
N LYS A 472 21.41 15.44 -4.49
CA LYS A 472 20.08 16.02 -4.42
C LYS A 472 20.04 17.39 -5.09
N PRO A 473 18.88 17.86 -5.58
CA PRO A 473 18.74 19.22 -6.12
C PRO A 473 19.10 20.26 -5.06
N LEU A 474 19.94 21.22 -5.43
CA LEU A 474 20.30 22.33 -4.57
C LEU A 474 19.30 23.49 -4.72
N LYS A 475 19.14 24.27 -3.64
CA LYS A 475 18.34 25.50 -3.67
C LYS A 475 19.03 26.58 -4.50
N ASP A 476 20.35 26.69 -4.36
CA ASP A 476 21.17 27.65 -5.08
C ASP A 476 22.37 26.92 -5.75
N PRO A 477 22.14 26.25 -6.88
CA PRO A 477 23.18 25.48 -7.55
C PRO A 477 24.17 26.41 -8.28
N LYS A 478 25.46 26.07 -8.23
CA LYS A 478 26.48 26.72 -9.07
C LYS A 478 26.43 26.26 -10.53
N ILE A 479 26.03 25.01 -10.75
CA ILE A 479 25.95 24.38 -12.07
C ILE A 479 24.49 24.09 -12.39
N PHE A 480 23.93 24.74 -13.41
CA PHE A 480 22.55 24.51 -13.84
C PHE A 480 22.32 24.94 -15.30
N VAL A 481 21.22 24.44 -15.85
CA VAL A 481 20.67 24.83 -17.15
C VAL A 481 19.22 25.25 -16.93
N ASP A 482 18.84 26.44 -17.36
CA ASP A 482 17.46 26.93 -17.28
C ASP A 482 16.87 27.13 -18.67
N ILE A 483 15.67 26.63 -18.91
CA ILE A 483 14.93 26.83 -20.15
C ILE A 483 13.58 27.45 -19.81
N VAL A 484 13.19 28.48 -20.55
CA VAL A 484 11.87 29.12 -20.46
C VAL A 484 11.09 28.76 -21.72
N PHE A 485 9.84 28.34 -21.56
CA PHE A 485 9.00 27.91 -22.67
C PHE A 485 7.52 28.18 -22.38
N PHE A 486 6.73 28.40 -23.43
CA PHE A 486 5.28 28.55 -23.31
C PHE A 486 4.59 27.19 -23.41
N ALA A 487 3.63 26.92 -22.53
CA ALA A 487 2.83 25.70 -22.59
C ALA A 487 1.39 25.92 -22.09
N PRO A 488 0.41 25.22 -22.67
CA PRO A 488 -0.91 25.08 -22.06
C PRO A 488 -0.86 24.31 -20.74
N ALA A 489 -1.75 24.64 -19.80
CA ALA A 489 -1.95 23.85 -18.60
C ALA A 489 -2.27 22.38 -18.97
N GLY A 490 -1.72 21.44 -18.21
CA GLY A 490 -1.96 20.02 -18.47
C GLY A 490 -0.88 19.11 -17.92
N SER A 491 -1.12 17.81 -18.10
CA SER A 491 -0.14 16.76 -17.80
C SER A 491 0.67 16.46 -19.05
N TYR A 492 1.99 16.42 -18.89
CA TYR A 492 2.96 16.08 -19.93
C TYR A 492 3.86 14.96 -19.43
N ILE A 493 4.11 13.95 -20.25
CA ILE A 493 5.20 13.00 -20.05
C ILE A 493 6.49 13.65 -20.54
N ILE A 494 7.53 13.64 -19.69
CA ILE A 494 8.81 14.23 -20.04
C ILE A 494 9.76 13.14 -20.51
N TRP A 495 10.28 13.27 -21.72
CA TRP A 495 11.35 12.45 -22.27
C TRP A 495 12.59 13.31 -22.49
N LEU A 496 13.74 12.87 -22.01
CA LEU A 496 15.03 13.50 -22.33
C LEU A 496 15.81 12.65 -23.29
N ARG A 497 16.30 13.29 -24.35
CA ARG A 497 17.21 12.67 -25.30
C ARG A 497 18.64 12.91 -24.83
N GLY A 498 19.39 11.83 -24.66
CA GLY A 498 20.74 11.87 -24.13
C GLY A 498 21.53 10.62 -24.48
N LYS A 499 22.81 10.63 -24.10
CA LYS A 499 23.69 9.46 -24.15
C LYS A 499 24.68 9.47 -23.00
N CYS A 500 24.95 8.28 -22.47
CA CYS A 500 26.02 8.07 -21.49
C CYS A 500 27.36 7.85 -22.22
N GLU A 501 28.47 8.32 -21.63
CA GLU A 501 29.83 8.13 -22.18
C GLU A 501 30.56 6.92 -21.58
N SER A 502 29.96 6.22 -20.61
CA SER A 502 30.55 5.01 -20.00
C SER A 502 29.46 4.01 -19.62
N ASP A 503 29.80 2.72 -19.60
CA ASP A 503 28.90 1.64 -19.15
C ASP A 503 28.83 1.56 -17.61
N ASP A 504 28.57 2.71 -16.98
CA ASP A 504 28.50 2.89 -15.53
C ASP A 504 27.08 3.30 -15.12
N LEU A 505 26.46 2.47 -14.27
CA LEU A 505 25.12 2.66 -13.70
C LEU A 505 25.01 3.90 -12.79
N TYR A 506 26.14 4.55 -12.51
CA TYR A 506 26.20 5.76 -11.70
C TYR A 506 26.49 7.04 -12.51
N ALA A 507 26.37 7.03 -13.85
CA ALA A 507 26.90 8.09 -14.71
C ALA A 507 25.92 8.71 -15.74
N ASP A 508 24.60 8.74 -15.52
CA ASP A 508 23.67 8.97 -16.64
C ASP A 508 22.33 9.63 -16.28
N SER A 509 22.26 10.46 -15.23
CA SER A 509 21.01 11.11 -14.83
C SER A 509 21.17 12.56 -14.38
N VAL A 510 20.04 13.27 -14.39
CA VAL A 510 19.92 14.69 -14.00
C VAL A 510 18.74 14.90 -13.06
N TRP A 511 18.78 16.04 -12.36
CA TRP A 511 17.63 16.56 -11.62
C TRP A 511 16.89 17.57 -12.47
N LEU A 512 15.57 17.38 -12.70
CA LEU A 512 14.70 18.40 -13.28
C LEU A 512 13.80 19.03 -12.21
N GLN A 513 13.61 20.34 -12.33
CA GLN A 513 12.71 21.14 -11.50
C GLN A 513 11.85 22.02 -12.40
N PHE A 514 10.53 22.03 -12.17
CA PHE A 514 9.59 22.89 -12.90
C PHE A 514 9.03 23.99 -11.99
N ASP A 515 8.99 25.21 -12.50
CA ASP A 515 8.37 26.39 -11.90
C ASP A 515 8.67 26.54 -10.40
N ARG A 516 7.66 26.33 -9.55
CA ARG A 516 7.73 26.50 -8.08
C ARG A 516 8.66 25.51 -7.39
N GLN A 517 9.18 24.49 -8.08
CA GLN A 517 10.19 23.58 -7.55
C GLN A 517 11.59 24.20 -7.58
N ILE A 518 11.82 25.18 -8.47
CA ILE A 518 13.11 25.85 -8.60
C ILE A 518 13.41 26.61 -7.30
N GLY A 519 14.59 26.37 -6.73
CA GLY A 519 15.01 27.01 -5.48
C GLY A 519 14.55 26.33 -4.19
N THR A 520 13.74 25.26 -4.25
CA THR A 520 13.23 24.60 -3.03
C THR A 520 14.05 23.40 -2.59
N GLY A 521 15.02 22.96 -3.40
CA GLY A 521 15.78 21.72 -3.20
C GLY A 521 14.95 20.46 -3.47
N ARG A 522 13.80 20.60 -4.16
CA ARG A 522 12.96 19.50 -4.65
C ARG A 522 13.09 19.43 -6.16
N GLY A 523 13.15 18.21 -6.69
CA GLY A 523 13.27 17.93 -8.12
C GLY A 523 13.10 16.43 -8.33
N ARG A 524 12.83 16.03 -9.57
CA ARG A 524 12.75 14.62 -9.95
C ARG A 524 13.97 14.22 -10.75
N MET A 525 14.38 12.97 -10.57
CA MET A 525 15.43 12.38 -11.38
C MET A 525 14.85 12.10 -12.77
N PHE A 526 15.61 12.43 -13.80
CA PHE A 526 15.38 11.94 -15.15
C PHE A 526 16.69 11.53 -15.81
N GLY A 527 16.59 10.85 -16.95
CA GLY A 527 17.69 10.16 -17.62
C GLY A 527 17.70 8.70 -17.21
N ASN A 528 18.87 8.22 -16.81
CA ASN A 528 19.20 6.81 -16.60
C ASN A 528 19.34 6.04 -17.92
N TRP A 529 20.04 6.64 -18.89
CA TRP A 529 20.20 6.11 -20.25
C TRP A 529 20.95 4.77 -20.32
N ALA A 530 21.98 4.54 -19.50
CA ALA A 530 22.79 3.32 -19.51
C ALA A 530 21.97 2.08 -19.11
N ASN A 531 20.87 2.27 -18.38
CA ASN A 531 19.94 1.20 -18.04
C ASN A 531 18.99 0.79 -19.17
N ILE A 532 18.93 1.55 -20.27
CA ILE A 532 17.98 1.35 -21.37
C ILE A 532 18.69 1.22 -22.72
N HIS A 533 19.78 1.98 -22.90
CA HIS A 533 20.52 2.11 -24.15
C HIS A 533 21.99 1.78 -23.91
N PRO A 534 22.69 1.13 -24.85
CA PRO A 534 24.12 0.89 -24.71
C PRO A 534 24.91 2.21 -24.63
N ALA A 535 26.04 2.20 -23.93
CA ALA A 535 26.93 3.37 -23.85
C ALA A 535 27.27 3.93 -25.24
N HIS A 536 27.45 5.25 -25.30
CA HIS A 536 27.70 6.06 -26.52
C HIS A 536 26.55 6.12 -27.54
N ASN A 537 25.42 5.44 -27.33
CA ASN A 537 24.24 5.56 -28.17
C ASN A 537 23.25 6.60 -27.64
N TRP A 538 22.67 7.37 -28.55
CA TRP A 538 21.57 8.27 -28.25
C TRP A 538 20.32 7.50 -27.92
N GLY A 539 19.56 7.98 -26.95
CA GLY A 539 18.24 7.46 -26.65
C GLY A 539 17.40 8.38 -25.79
N TRP A 540 16.10 8.12 -25.83
CA TRP A 540 15.13 8.80 -24.98
C TRP A 540 15.01 8.08 -23.64
N ALA A 541 14.97 8.85 -22.55
CA ALA A 541 14.76 8.33 -21.20
C ALA A 541 13.97 9.32 -20.36
N SER A 542 13.12 8.81 -19.48
CA SER A 542 12.40 9.58 -18.48
C SER A 542 13.01 9.28 -17.11
N ASP A 543 12.40 8.48 -16.24
CA ASP A 543 13.09 7.88 -15.09
C ASP A 543 13.47 6.45 -15.47
N GLY A 544 14.56 6.31 -16.23
CA GLY A 544 14.78 5.11 -17.01
C GLY A 544 13.69 4.94 -18.07
N ALA A 545 13.14 3.73 -18.15
CA ALA A 545 12.03 3.40 -19.06
C ALA A 545 10.66 3.88 -18.54
N HIS A 546 10.59 4.42 -17.33
CA HIS A 546 9.34 4.84 -16.71
C HIS A 546 8.95 6.26 -17.13
N ALA A 547 7.84 6.38 -17.85
CA ALA A 547 7.23 7.66 -18.20
C ALA A 547 6.83 8.43 -16.94
N VAL A 548 7.46 9.61 -16.72
CA VAL A 548 7.18 10.45 -15.57
C VAL A 548 6.31 11.63 -16.01
N PRO A 549 5.08 11.76 -15.47
CA PRO A 549 4.24 12.90 -15.75
C PRO A 549 4.67 14.13 -14.93
N VAL A 550 4.67 15.29 -15.58
CA VAL A 550 4.80 16.62 -15.00
C VAL A 550 3.52 17.40 -15.29
N ILE A 551 2.99 18.06 -14.25
CA ILE A 551 1.76 18.85 -14.35
C ILE A 551 2.12 20.33 -14.39
N LEU A 552 1.81 20.98 -15.51
CA LEU A 552 1.87 22.43 -15.67
C LEU A 552 0.54 23.02 -15.21
N LYS A 553 0.59 23.82 -14.14
CA LYS A 553 -0.61 24.24 -13.38
C LYS A 553 -1.40 25.40 -14.02
N TYR A 554 -0.83 26.08 -15.00
CA TYR A 554 -1.44 27.21 -15.69
C TYR A 554 -1.01 27.20 -17.15
N THR A 555 -1.73 27.92 -18.01
CA THR A 555 -1.32 28.15 -19.41
C THR A 555 -0.48 29.42 -19.43
N GLY A 556 0.74 29.36 -19.92
CA GLY A 556 1.64 30.50 -19.96
C GLY A 556 3.10 30.12 -20.05
N ASP A 557 3.97 31.03 -19.61
CA ASP A 557 5.39 30.79 -19.54
C ASP A 557 5.75 29.92 -18.32
N HIS A 558 6.50 28.86 -18.60
CA HIS A 558 7.05 27.92 -17.64
C HIS A 558 8.56 27.95 -17.67
N ARG A 559 9.17 27.50 -16.57
CA ARG A 559 10.63 27.34 -16.47
C ARG A 559 10.96 25.93 -16.02
N VAL A 560 11.87 25.29 -16.74
CA VAL A 560 12.52 24.05 -16.32
C VAL A 560 13.98 24.30 -16.01
N ARG A 561 14.44 23.77 -14.87
CA ARG A 561 15.83 23.78 -14.45
C ARG A 561 16.40 22.37 -14.41
N ILE A 562 17.58 22.19 -14.99
CA ILE A 562 18.36 20.95 -14.95
C ILE A 562 19.58 21.17 -14.05
N GLN A 563 19.82 20.24 -13.13
CA GLN A 563 21.06 20.16 -12.35
C GLN A 563 21.73 18.79 -12.56
N PRO A 564 23.08 18.71 -12.60
CA PRO A 564 23.78 17.44 -12.77
C PRO A 564 23.58 16.54 -11.55
N ARG A 565 23.11 15.31 -11.75
CA ARG A 565 23.01 14.29 -10.68
C ARG A 565 24.16 13.29 -10.77
N GLN A 566 24.48 12.83 -11.97
CA GLN A 566 25.51 11.84 -12.27
C GLN A 566 26.19 12.25 -13.58
N ILE A 567 27.51 12.13 -13.71
CA ILE A 567 28.29 12.53 -14.89
C ILE A 567 29.33 11.44 -15.19
N PRO A 568 29.82 11.27 -16.42
CA PRO A 568 29.59 12.09 -17.62
C PRO A 568 28.47 11.58 -18.55
N HIS A 569 27.61 12.49 -19.01
CA HIS A 569 26.62 12.24 -20.06
C HIS A 569 26.36 13.49 -20.91
N LYS A 570 25.68 13.32 -22.05
CA LYS A 570 25.28 14.38 -22.97
C LYS A 570 23.77 14.44 -23.10
N ILE A 571 23.21 15.64 -23.26
CA ILE A 571 21.77 15.88 -23.46
C ILE A 571 21.58 16.93 -24.55
N ASP A 572 20.60 16.76 -25.42
CA ASP A 572 20.28 17.69 -26.50
C ASP A 572 18.81 18.16 -26.53
N GLN A 573 17.84 17.30 -26.20
CA GLN A 573 16.40 17.63 -26.25
C GLN A 573 15.63 17.23 -24.99
N ILE A 574 14.59 18.02 -24.69
CA ILE A 574 13.50 17.64 -23.79
C ILE A 574 12.20 17.64 -24.60
N TRP A 575 11.46 16.53 -24.54
CA TRP A 575 10.16 16.38 -25.14
C TRP A 575 9.09 16.28 -24.06
N LEU A 576 8.14 17.21 -24.08
CA LEU A 576 6.93 17.18 -23.26
C LEU A 576 5.80 16.63 -24.12
N SER A 577 5.51 15.34 -23.98
CA SER A 577 4.46 14.66 -24.75
C SER A 577 3.14 14.59 -23.98
N ARG A 578 2.02 14.71 -24.69
CA ARG A 578 0.71 14.38 -24.11
C ARG A 578 0.30 12.92 -24.28
N PHE A 579 0.94 12.17 -25.17
CA PHE A 579 0.48 10.82 -25.56
C PHE A 579 1.57 9.75 -25.60
N GLN A 580 2.85 10.11 -25.46
CA GLN A 580 3.96 9.15 -25.43
C GLN A 580 4.15 8.58 -24.02
N TYR A 581 3.62 7.38 -23.78
CA TYR A 581 3.71 6.69 -22.48
C TYR A 581 4.76 5.56 -22.42
N SER A 582 5.36 5.19 -23.56
CA SER A 582 6.44 4.21 -23.67
C SER A 582 7.72 4.85 -24.16
N VAL A 583 8.88 4.23 -23.88
CA VAL A 583 10.16 4.67 -24.47
C VAL A 583 10.02 4.67 -25.99
N PRO A 584 10.38 5.77 -26.67
CA PRO A 584 10.43 5.82 -28.14
C PRO A 584 11.32 4.73 -28.74
N ASP A 585 10.84 4.04 -29.77
CA ASP A 585 11.61 3.09 -30.60
C ASP A 585 12.57 3.75 -31.59
N ASN A 586 12.36 5.03 -31.83
CA ASN A 586 13.23 5.86 -32.63
C ASN A 586 14.02 6.83 -31.74
N ASN A 587 15.35 6.72 -31.83
CA ASN A 587 16.28 7.57 -31.10
C ASN A 587 16.73 8.80 -31.89
N SER A 588 16.16 9.06 -33.07
CA SER A 588 16.36 10.30 -33.83
C SER A 588 15.85 11.53 -33.07
N PRO A 589 16.42 12.72 -33.32
CA PRO A 589 15.88 13.96 -32.78
C PRO A 589 14.48 14.22 -33.36
N LEU A 590 13.63 14.87 -32.56
CA LEU A 590 12.31 15.34 -33.01
C LEU A 590 12.42 16.77 -33.54
N GLU A 591 11.65 17.09 -34.59
CA GLU A 591 11.62 18.40 -35.28
C GLU A 591 10.40 19.27 -34.94
#